data_AF-C4KA01-F1
#
_entry.id   AF-C4KA01-F1
#
_cell.length_a   1.000
_cell.length_b   1.000
_cell.length_c   1.000
_cell.angle_alpha   90.00
_cell.angle_beta   90.00
_cell.angle_gamma   90.00
#
_symmetry.space_group_name_H-M   'P 1'
#
loop_
_entity.id
_entity.type
_entity.pdbx_description
1 polymer ?
#
loop_
_entity_poly.entity_id
_entity_poly.type
_entity_poly.pdbx_seq_one_letter_code
_entity_poly.pdbx_strand_id
1 'polypeptide(L)'
;MSGMINVEVVYALPQRQELVHVRLAEGASVRDALEASGLLQKHPEIQPDRANKLGIYARLVKLDTEVRDRDRVEIYRPLIADPKAVRKKRADEGKVMKKGGGPAEAAE
;
A
#
# COMPACT_ATOMS: atom_id res chain seq x y z
N MET A 1 -20.89 8.27 -27.97
CA MET A 1 -21.62 7.62 -26.86
C MET A 1 -20.57 7.20 -25.87
N SER A 2 -20.65 7.67 -24.62
CA SER A 2 -19.74 7.23 -23.57
C SER A 2 -20.24 5.87 -23.08
N GLY A 3 -19.59 4.78 -23.50
CA GLY A 3 -19.85 3.47 -22.91
C GLY A 3 -19.54 3.52 -21.41
N MET A 4 -20.32 2.84 -20.58
CA MET A 4 -19.92 2.61 -19.19
C MET A 4 -19.34 1.21 -19.07
N ILE A 5 -18.20 1.13 -18.38
CA ILE A 5 -17.47 -0.11 -18.12
C ILE A 5 -17.54 -0.44 -16.63
N ASN A 6 -17.59 -1.72 -16.30
CA ASN A 6 -17.55 -2.23 -14.94
C ASN A 6 -16.15 -2.76 -14.67
N VAL A 7 -15.48 -2.22 -13.67
CA VAL A 7 -14.11 -2.60 -13.30
C VAL A 7 -14.12 -3.06 -11.85
N GLU A 8 -13.32 -4.07 -11.55
CA GLU A 8 -13.12 -4.55 -10.19
C GLU A 8 -11.78 -4.03 -9.67
N VAL A 9 -11.77 -3.46 -8.47
CA VAL A 9 -10.55 -3.04 -7.78
C VAL A 9 -10.36 -3.91 -6.56
N VAL A 10 -9.21 -4.57 -6.47
CA VAL A 10 -8.85 -5.52 -5.43
C VAL A 10 -7.63 -5.04 -4.68
N TYR A 11 -7.74 -5.01 -3.35
CA TYR A 11 -6.62 -4.78 -2.45
C TYR A 11 -6.42 -5.99 -1.53
N ALA A 12 -5.32 -6.72 -1.76
CA ALA A 12 -5.00 -7.92 -1.00
C ALA A 12 -4.10 -7.60 0.22
N LEU A 13 -4.71 -7.46 1.41
CA LEU A 13 -4.00 -7.38 2.69
C LEU A 13 -3.74 -8.80 3.24
N PRO A 14 -2.76 -8.98 4.15
CA PRO A 14 -2.46 -10.28 4.76
C PRO A 14 -3.63 -10.93 5.48
N GLN A 15 -4.52 -10.12 6.05
CA GLN A 15 -5.60 -10.57 6.93
C GLN A 15 -6.96 -10.52 6.23
N ARG A 16 -7.10 -9.74 5.15
CA ARG A 16 -8.35 -9.54 4.43
C ARG A 16 -8.09 -9.09 3.00
N GLN A 17 -9.02 -9.35 2.11
CA GLN A 17 -9.03 -8.75 0.79
C GLN A 17 -10.20 -7.77 0.71
N GLU A 18 -9.95 -6.57 0.19
CA GLU A 18 -11.02 -5.66 -0.19
C GLU A 18 -11.25 -5.78 -1.69
N LEU A 19 -12.51 -5.95 -2.07
CA LEU A 19 -12.93 -6.08 -3.45
C LEU A 19 -14.08 -5.12 -3.69
N VAL A 20 -13.89 -4.19 -4.61
CA VAL A 20 -14.82 -3.09 -4.88
C VAL A 20 -15.13 -3.07 -6.36
N HIS A 21 -16.41 -3.08 -6.70
CA HIS A 21 -16.85 -2.91 -8.09
C HIS A 21 -17.13 -1.43 -8.35
N VAL A 22 -16.55 -0.89 -9.41
CA VAL A 22 -16.72 0.50 -9.82
C VAL A 22 -17.24 0.56 -11.25
N ARG A 23 -18.11 1.53 -11.52
CA ARG A 23 -18.55 1.87 -12.87
C ARG A 23 -17.87 3.14 -13.31
N LEU A 24 -17.22 3.07 -14.46
CA LEU A 24 -16.44 4.16 -15.04
C LEU A 24 -16.87 4.39 -16.47
N ALA A 25 -16.51 5.56 -17.01
CA ALA A 25 -16.63 5.79 -18.43
C ALA A 25 -15.61 4.94 -19.21
N GLU A 26 -15.96 4.54 -20.41
CA GLU A 26 -15.04 3.90 -21.35
C GLU A 26 -13.86 4.84 -21.64
N GLY A 27 -12.64 4.30 -21.62
CA GLY A 27 -11.40 5.08 -21.69
C GLY A 27 -10.91 5.62 -20.34
N ALA A 28 -11.59 5.28 -19.22
CA ALA A 28 -11.08 5.56 -17.90
C ALA A 28 -9.74 4.86 -17.65
N SER A 29 -8.92 5.45 -16.77
CA SER A 29 -7.62 4.94 -16.38
C SER A 29 -7.68 4.09 -15.10
N VAL A 30 -6.60 3.36 -14.82
CA VAL A 30 -6.42 2.67 -13.54
C VAL A 30 -6.50 3.65 -12.36
N ARG A 31 -6.00 4.88 -12.52
CA ARG A 31 -6.14 5.94 -11.52
C ARG A 31 -7.61 6.26 -11.23
N ASP A 32 -8.42 6.43 -12.26
CA ASP A 32 -9.86 6.72 -12.10
C ASP A 32 -10.58 5.58 -11.38
N ALA A 33 -10.21 4.32 -11.68
CA ALA A 33 -10.75 3.16 -10.98
C ALA A 33 -10.40 3.15 -9.49
N LEU A 34 -9.15 3.49 -9.15
CA LEU A 34 -8.70 3.58 -7.77
C LEU A 34 -9.41 4.70 -7.00
N GLU A 35 -9.56 5.87 -7.60
CA GLU A 35 -10.27 7.00 -7.01
C GLU A 35 -11.75 6.68 -6.80
N ALA A 36 -12.41 6.10 -7.81
CA ALA A 36 -13.81 5.68 -7.72
C ALA A 36 -14.05 4.58 -6.70
N SER A 37 -13.06 3.72 -6.44
CA SER A 37 -13.19 2.62 -5.46
C SER A 37 -13.20 3.13 -4.01
N GLY A 38 -12.72 4.35 -3.76
CA GLY A 38 -12.56 4.90 -2.42
C GLY A 38 -11.51 4.18 -1.56
N LEU A 39 -10.77 3.20 -2.12
CA LEU A 39 -9.73 2.46 -1.40
C LEU A 39 -8.60 3.38 -0.94
N LEU A 40 -8.24 4.39 -1.75
CA LEU A 40 -7.23 5.39 -1.39
C LEU A 40 -7.62 6.21 -0.15
N GLN A 41 -8.93 6.43 0.06
CA GLN A 41 -9.43 7.17 1.23
C GLN A 41 -9.52 6.27 2.46
N LYS A 42 -9.91 5.00 2.29
CA LYS A 42 -9.97 4.01 3.37
C LYS A 42 -8.59 3.59 3.86
N HIS A 43 -7.62 3.55 2.95
CA HIS A 43 -6.27 3.06 3.19
C HIS A 43 -5.23 4.10 2.74
N PRO A 44 -4.90 5.09 3.60
CA PRO A 44 -3.89 6.09 3.29
C PRO A 44 -2.47 5.51 3.14
N GLU A 45 -2.25 4.25 3.52
CA GLU A 45 -1.03 3.50 3.27
C GLU A 45 -0.83 3.11 1.79
N ILE A 46 -1.88 3.14 0.97
CA ILE A 46 -1.79 2.82 -0.46
C ILE A 46 -1.19 4.03 -1.18
N GLN A 47 0.03 3.88 -1.70
CA GLN A 47 0.72 4.91 -2.48
C GLN A 47 0.98 4.40 -3.91
N PRO A 48 -0.03 4.44 -4.80
CA PRO A 48 0.09 3.92 -6.17
C PRO A 48 1.09 4.72 -7.02
N ASP A 49 1.31 6.00 -6.70
CA ASP A 49 2.28 6.86 -7.40
C ASP A 49 3.74 6.65 -6.99
N ARG A 50 4.00 5.96 -5.87
CA ARG A 50 5.36 5.86 -5.30
C ARG A 50 5.87 4.44 -5.15
N ALA A 51 5.12 3.61 -4.45
CA ALA A 51 5.65 2.36 -3.90
C ALA A 51 4.80 1.14 -4.26
N ASN A 52 3.49 1.32 -4.45
CA ASN A 52 2.59 0.22 -4.78
C ASN A 52 2.70 -0.11 -6.27
N LYS A 53 2.87 -1.41 -6.55
CA LYS A 53 2.71 -1.92 -7.91
C LYS A 53 1.23 -2.17 -8.16
N LEU A 54 0.79 -1.86 -9.37
CA LEU A 54 -0.57 -2.12 -9.83
C LEU A 54 -0.53 -3.19 -10.89
N GLY A 55 -1.55 -4.04 -10.93
CA GLY A 55 -1.71 -5.03 -11.97
C GLY A 55 -3.13 -5.09 -12.52
N ILE A 56 -3.27 -5.53 -13.76
CA ILE A 56 -4.54 -5.98 -14.32
C ILE A 56 -4.35 -7.45 -14.72
N TYR A 57 -5.14 -8.36 -14.15
CA TYR A 57 -5.04 -9.81 -14.40
C TYR A 57 -3.58 -10.34 -14.37
N ALA A 58 -2.88 -10.13 -13.24
CA ALA A 58 -1.47 -10.50 -13.04
C ALA A 58 -0.45 -9.83 -13.98
N ARG A 59 -0.83 -8.81 -14.77
CA ARG A 59 0.09 -7.99 -15.56
C ARG A 59 0.34 -6.67 -14.88
N LEU A 60 1.60 -6.31 -14.66
CA LEU A 60 1.98 -5.00 -14.11
C LEU A 60 1.59 -3.87 -15.06
N VAL A 61 0.87 -2.88 -14.56
CA VAL A 61 0.41 -1.71 -15.33
C VAL A 61 0.74 -0.41 -14.62
N LYS A 62 0.72 0.70 -15.38
CA LYS A 62 0.86 2.06 -14.84
C LYS A 62 -0.51 2.64 -14.50
N LEU A 63 -0.52 3.68 -13.67
CA LEU A 63 -1.73 4.42 -13.32
C LEU A 63 -2.47 5.01 -14.53
N ASP A 64 -1.73 5.45 -15.55
CA ASP A 64 -2.29 6.04 -16.76
C ASP A 64 -2.78 5.00 -17.79
N THR A 65 -2.74 3.71 -17.44
CA THR A 65 -3.21 2.65 -18.34
C THR A 65 -4.73 2.69 -18.39
N GLU A 66 -5.31 2.64 -19.58
CA GLU A 66 -6.76 2.55 -19.75
C GLU A 66 -7.27 1.18 -19.29
N VAL A 67 -8.37 1.19 -18.54
CA VAL A 67 -9.09 -0.01 -18.10
C VAL A 67 -10.26 -0.30 -19.05
N ARG A 68 -10.59 -1.59 -19.18
CA ARG A 68 -11.67 -2.11 -20.02
C ARG A 68 -12.78 -2.71 -19.17
N ASP A 69 -13.94 -2.96 -19.79
CA ASP A 69 -15.03 -3.66 -19.13
C ASP A 69 -14.57 -5.04 -18.63
N ARG A 70 -14.90 -5.34 -17.38
CA ARG A 70 -14.53 -6.54 -16.62
C ARG A 70 -13.05 -6.66 -16.31
N ASP A 71 -12.29 -5.58 -16.42
CA ASP A 71 -10.92 -5.59 -15.90
C ASP A 71 -10.90 -5.68 -14.38
N ARG A 72 -9.89 -6.38 -13.87
CA ARG A 72 -9.61 -6.48 -12.44
C ARG A 72 -8.27 -5.83 -12.13
N VAL A 73 -8.34 -4.65 -11.52
CA VAL A 73 -7.21 -3.88 -11.01
C VAL A 73 -6.81 -4.43 -9.65
N GLU A 74 -5.59 -4.92 -9.55
CA GLU A 74 -4.99 -5.48 -8.34
C GLU A 74 -3.96 -4.51 -7.78
N ILE A 75 -4.12 -4.12 -6.51
CA ILE A 75 -3.18 -3.26 -5.78
C ILE A 75 -2.23 -4.16 -4.99
N TYR A 76 -0.96 -4.22 -5.42
CA TYR A 76 0.08 -4.94 -4.69
C TYR A 76 0.69 -4.09 -3.58
N ARG A 77 1.17 -4.77 -2.54
CA ARG A 77 1.86 -4.13 -1.42
C ARG A 77 3.30 -3.78 -1.80
N PRO A 78 3.81 -2.60 -1.41
CA PRO A 78 5.23 -2.32 -1.53
C PRO A 78 6.02 -3.28 -0.65
N LEU A 79 7.19 -3.69 -1.13
CA LEU A 79 8.13 -4.45 -0.31
C LEU A 79 8.65 -3.52 0.80
N ILE A 80 8.37 -3.88 2.05
CA ILE A 80 8.86 -3.16 3.24
C ILE A 80 10.35 -3.49 3.37
N ALA A 81 11.18 -2.82 2.58
CA ALA A 81 12.61 -2.83 2.76
C ALA A 81 13.12 -1.40 2.63
N ASP A 82 12.71 -0.54 3.58
CA ASP A 82 13.36 0.75 3.78
C ASP A 82 14.23 0.72 5.05
N PRO A 83 15.52 0.35 4.93
CA PRO A 83 16.44 0.20 6.07
C PRO A 83 16.76 1.51 6.80
N LYS A 84 16.31 2.68 6.33
CA LYS A 84 16.58 3.99 6.96
C LYS A 84 15.58 4.39 8.05
N ALA A 85 14.32 3.97 7.97
CA ALA A 85 13.31 4.36 8.97
C ALA A 85 13.44 3.57 10.29
N VAL A 86 13.89 2.31 10.21
CA VAL A 86 14.08 1.42 11.37
C VAL A 86 15.23 1.89 12.28
N ARG A 87 16.27 2.52 11.71
CA ARG A 87 17.38 3.09 12.49
C ARG A 87 16.97 4.30 13.33
N LYS A 88 16.01 5.11 12.87
CA LYS A 88 15.57 6.30 13.63
C LYS A 88 14.70 5.91 14.84
N LYS A 89 13.75 4.98 14.66
CA LYS A 89 12.89 4.52 15.78
C LYS A 89 13.67 3.78 16.88
N ARG A 90 14.72 3.02 16.54
CA ARG A 90 15.60 2.38 17.52
C ARG A 90 16.47 3.35 18.32
N ALA A 91 16.72 4.56 17.81
CA ALA A 91 17.49 5.57 18.54
C ALA A 91 16.65 6.29 19.62
N ASP A 92 15.33 6.37 19.43
CA ASP A 92 14.43 7.08 20.35
C ASP A 92 13.96 6.21 21.53
N GLU A 93 13.86 4.88 21.36
CA GLU A 93 13.44 3.94 22.43
C GLU A 93 14.57 3.59 23.43
N GLY A 94 15.82 4.03 23.19
CA GLY A 94 16.95 3.83 24.10
C GLY A 94 17.06 4.85 25.25
N LYS A 95 16.14 5.81 25.35
CA LYS A 95 16.17 6.88 26.37
C LYS A 95 15.03 6.76 27.38
N VAL A 96 14.99 5.67 28.14
CA VAL A 96 14.38 5.69 29.48
C VAL A 96 15.43 5.20 30.47
N MET A 97 15.99 6.17 31.19
CA MET A 97 16.98 6.00 32.26
C MET A 97 16.43 5.10 33.38
N LYS A 98 17.26 4.21 33.92
CA LYS A 98 17.32 4.03 35.37
C LYS A 98 18.77 4.08 35.86
N LYS A 99 19.03 5.18 36.55
CA LYS A 99 20.19 5.58 37.34
C LYS A 99 20.35 4.67 38.57
N GLY A 100 21.61 4.40 38.93
CA GLY A 100 22.07 3.73 40.16
C GLY A 100 23.03 2.61 39.80
N GLY A 101 24.36 2.69 39.95
CA GLY A 101 25.14 3.16 41.10
C GLY A 101 25.91 1.93 41.60
N GLY A 102 27.23 1.85 41.37
CA GLY A 102 28.11 0.71 41.74
C GLY A 102 28.33 0.57 43.27
N PRO A 103 29.28 -0.27 43.76
CA PRO A 103 30.47 -0.80 43.07
C PRO A 103 30.81 -2.30 43.26
N ALA A 104 31.88 -2.70 42.56
CA ALA A 104 32.91 -3.75 42.71
C ALA A 104 32.80 -4.92 43.72
N GLU A 105 33.23 -6.11 43.26
CA GLU A 105 34.14 -7.12 43.88
C GLU A 105 33.93 -8.47 43.15
N ALA A 106 34.79 -9.47 43.07
CA ALA A 106 36.25 -9.69 43.06
C ALA A 106 36.41 -11.19 42.68
N ALA A 107 37.60 -11.55 42.19
CA ALA A 107 38.15 -12.88 41.92
C ALA A 107 37.48 -14.14 42.53
N GLU A 108 37.42 -15.21 41.73
CA GLU A 108 38.19 -16.46 41.97
C GLU A 108 38.45 -17.18 40.63
#